data_AF-N8YM99-F1
#
_entry.id   AF-N8YM99-F1
#
_cell.length_a   1.000
_cell.length_b   1.000
_cell.length_c   1.000
_cell.angle_alpha   90.00
_cell.angle_beta   90.00
_cell.angle_gamma   90.00
#
_symmetry.space_group_name_H-M   'P 1'
#
loop_
_entity.id
_entity.type
_entity.pdbx_description
1 polymer ?
#
loop_
_entity_poly.entity_id
_entity_poly.type
_entity_poly.pdbx_seq_one_letter_code
_entity_poly.pdbx_strand_id
1 'polypeptide(L)' 'MSDDRKKKYEDKRVIKRVSFNTTTESHLLEFADSIDFSTWVKQQILIDLELNSKVGKENKK' A
#
# COMPACT_ATOMS: atom_id res chain seq x y z
N MET A 1 4.41 -17.78 -24.76
CA MET A 1 3.19 -17.82 -23.93
C MET A 1 3.45 -17.20 -22.54
N SER A 2 3.87 -15.94 -22.50
CA SER A 2 4.15 -15.22 -21.24
C SER A 2 3.28 -13.96 -21.07
N ASP A 3 2.63 -13.51 -22.14
CA ASP A 3 1.81 -12.30 -22.16
C ASP A 3 0.50 -12.46 -21.40
N ASP A 4 -0.12 -13.64 -21.40
CA ASP A 4 -1.46 -13.81 -20.84
C ASP A 4 -1.52 -13.57 -19.32
N ARG A 5 -0.44 -13.86 -18.58
CA ARG A 5 -0.38 -13.60 -17.13
C ARG A 5 -0.19 -12.11 -16.81
N LYS A 6 0.67 -11.43 -17.56
CA LYS A 6 0.89 -9.98 -17.41
C LYS A 6 -0.38 -9.22 -17.78
N LYS A 7 -1.02 -9.58 -18.90
CA LYS A 7 -2.27 -8.99 -19.36
C LYS A 7 -3.39 -9.13 -18.34
N LYS A 8 -3.61 -10.35 -17.83
CA LYS A 8 -4.62 -10.60 -16.77
C LYS A 8 -4.38 -9.82 -15.47
N TYR A 9 -3.11 -9.57 -15.14
CA TYR A 9 -2.76 -8.77 -13.96
C TYR A 9 -3.07 -7.29 -14.19
N GLU A 10 -2.66 -6.73 -15.33
CA GLU A 10 -2.97 -5.34 -15.69
C GLU A 10 -4.48 -5.10 -15.84
N ASP A 11 -5.23 -6.04 -16.42
CA ASP A 11 -6.69 -5.96 -16.58
C ASP A 11 -7.43 -5.83 -15.23
N LYS A 12 -6.86 -6.35 -14.14
CA LYS A 12 -7.42 -6.29 -12.78
C LYS A 12 -6.76 -5.24 -11.91
N ARG A 13 -5.85 -4.44 -12.46
CA ARG A 13 -5.08 -3.45 -11.70
C ARG A 13 -5.99 -2.28 -11.34
N VAL A 14 -6.11 -2.01 -10.05
CA VAL A 14 -6.73 -0.79 -9.54
C VAL A 14 -5.63 0.13 -9.02
N ILE A 15 -5.59 1.37 -9.50
CA ILE A 15 -4.65 2.39 -9.06
C ILE A 15 -5.33 3.26 -8.00
N LYS A 16 -4.67 3.45 -6.86
CA LYS A 16 -5.06 4.40 -5.82
C LYS A 16 -4.06 5.54 -5.82
N ARG A 17 -4.53 6.77 -6.09
CA ARG A 17 -3.69 7.96 -6.12
C ARG A 17 -3.58 8.52 -4.71
N VAL A 18 -2.39 8.99 -4.36
CA VAL A 18 -2.11 9.75 -3.14
C VAL A 18 -1.55 11.10 -3.57
N SER A 19 -1.98 12.16 -2.88
CA SER A 19 -1.49 13.52 -3.08
C SER A 19 -0.72 13.96 -1.85
N PHE A 20 0.40 14.66 -2.09
CA PHE A 20 1.20 15.29 -1.05
C PHE A 20 1.24 16.79 -1.29
N ASN A 21 1.26 17.57 -0.22
CA ASN A 21 1.55 18.99 -0.23
C ASN A 21 3.07 19.20 -0.28
N THR A 22 3.55 19.80 -1.36
CA THR A 22 4.99 20.00 -1.59
C THR A 22 5.66 20.94 -0.60
N THR A 23 4.91 21.77 0.12
CA THR A 23 5.44 22.71 1.12
C THR A 23 5.44 22.10 2.53
N THR A 24 4.35 21.46 2.93
CA THR A 24 4.21 20.95 4.31
C THR A 24 4.62 19.50 4.48
N GLU A 25 4.69 18.73 3.39
CA GLU A 25 4.96 17.28 3.39
C GLU A 25 6.19 16.93 2.55
N SER A 26 7.11 17.88 2.35
CA SER A 26 8.35 17.66 1.57
C SER A 26 9.16 16.47 2.08
N HIS A 27 9.27 16.31 3.40
CA HIS A 27 9.95 15.18 4.04
C HIS A 27 9.28 13.83 3.75
N LEU A 28 7.95 13.78 3.57
CA LEU A 28 7.23 12.56 3.19
C LEU A 28 7.52 12.19 1.73
N LEU A 29 7.62 13.20 0.86
CA LEU A 29 8.03 13.01 -0.53
C LEU A 29 9.47 12.51 -0.62
N GLU A 30 10.40 13.12 0.11
CA GLU A 30 11.80 12.68 0.18
C GLU A 30 11.92 11.22 0.63
N PHE A 31 11.14 10.82 1.65
CA PHE A 31 11.08 9.43 2.08
C PHE A 31 10.49 8.52 1.00
N ALA A 32 9.36 8.91 0.40
CA ALA A 32 8.69 8.12 -0.64
C ALA A 32 9.57 7.89 -1.87
N ASP A 33 10.37 8.89 -2.26
CA ASP A 33 11.32 8.81 -3.38
C ASP A 33 12.53 7.92 -3.06
N SER A 34 12.85 7.72 -1.78
CA SER A 34 13.98 6.89 -1.35
C SER A 34 13.70 5.38 -1.30
N ILE A 35 12.44 4.96 -1.45
CA ILE A 35 12.01 3.56 -1.30
C ILE A 35 11.11 3.08 -2.45
N ASP A 36 10.86 1.77 -2.53
CA ASP A 36 9.73 1.25 -3.32
C ASP A 36 8.41 1.54 -2.59
N PHE A 37 7.91 2.77 -2.78
CA PHE A 37 6.72 3.27 -2.12
C PHE A 37 5.50 2.37 -2.31
N SER A 38 5.31 1.82 -3.51
CA SER A 38 4.15 0.97 -3.81
C SER A 38 4.17 -0.34 -3.04
N THR A 39 5.35 -0.96 -2.89
CA THR A 39 5.51 -2.18 -2.10
C THR A 39 5.39 -1.89 -0.61
N TRP A 40 6.01 -0.80 -0.14
CA TRP A 40 5.93 -0.40 1.27
C TRP A 40 4.50 -0.09 1.71
N VAL A 41 3.72 0.66 0.92
CA VAL A 41 2.31 0.95 1.23
C VAL A 41 1.49 -0.35 1.36
N LYS A 42 1.70 -1.33 0.46
CA LYS A 42 1.02 -2.62 0.54
C LYS A 42 1.36 -3.36 1.83
N GLN A 43 2.61 -3.31 2.28
CA GLN A 43 3.03 -3.92 3.53
C GLN A 43 2.38 -3.24 4.74
N GLN A 44 2.33 -1.91 4.78
CA GLN A 44 1.67 -1.19 5.87
C GLN A 44 0.17 -1.53 5.94
N ILE A 45 -0.53 -1.59 4.81
CA ILE A 45 -1.94 -2.00 4.78
C ILE A 45 -2.11 -3.43 5.32
N LEU A 46 -1.22 -4.37 4.97
CA LEU A 46 -1.28 -5.74 5.48
C LEU A 46 -1.04 -5.79 7.00
N ILE A 47 -0.07 -5.03 7.50
CA ILE A 47 0.21 -4.91 8.93
C ILE A 47 -1.01 -4.35 9.66
N ASP A 48 -1.59 -3.26 9.17
CA ASP A 48 -2.78 -2.64 9.75
C ASP A 48 -3.98 -3.59 9.77
N LEU A 49 -4.19 -4.36 8.69
CA LEU A 49 -5.24 -5.38 8.63
C LEU A 49 -5.00 -6.47 9.68
N GLU A 50 -3.77 -6.93 9.84
CA GLU A 50 -3.43 -7.96 10.82
C GLU A 50 -3.63 -7.44 12.26
N LEU A 51 -3.18 -6.22 12.56
CA LEU A 51 -3.35 -5.58 13.87
C LEU A 51 -4.84 -5.40 14.20
N ASN A 52 -5.62 -4.86 13.27
CA ASN A 52 -7.06 -4.66 13.46
C ASN A 52 -7.82 -5.99 13.62
N SER A 53 -7.35 -7.06 12.97
CA SER A 53 -7.93 -8.40 13.14
C SER A 53 -7.69 -9.01 14.52
N LYS A 54 -6.62 -8.62 15.22
CA LYS A 54 -6.25 -9.11 16.56
C LYS A 54 -7.04 -8.37 17.66
N VAL A 55 -7.26 -7.07 17.50
CA VAL A 55 -8.07 -6.24 18.42
C VAL A 55 -9.51 -6.76 18.55
N GLY A 56 -10.08 -7.33 17.47
CA GLY A 56 -11.41 -7.95 17.51
C GLY A 56 -11.50 -9.28 18.27
N LYS A 57 -10.38 -9.95 18.55
CA LYS A 57 -10.34 -11.26 19.23
C LYS A 57 -10.05 -11.15 20.74
N GLU A 58 -9.35 -10.11 21.18
CA GLU A 58 -9.12 -9.85 22.61
C GLU A 58 -10.37 -9.31 23.32
N ASN A 59 -11.22 -8.55 22.63
CA ASN A 59 -12.45 -8.00 23.21
C ASN A 59 -13.62 -9.02 23.30
N LYS A 60 -13.35 -10.30 23.05
CA LYS A 60 -14.37 -11.38 23.04
C LYS A 60 -14.03 -12.53 24.00
N LYS A 61 -13.09 -12.32 24.92
CA LYS A 61 -12.68 -13.30 25.93
C LYS A 61 -13.04 -12.81 27.33
#